data_AF-A0AAV7X5G7-F1
#
_entry.id   AF-A0AAV7X5G7-F1
#
_cell.length_a   1.000
_cell.length_b   1.000
_cell.length_c   1.000
_cell.angle_alpha   90.00
_cell.angle_beta   90.00
_cell.angle_gamma   90.00
#
_symmetry.space_group_name_H-M   'P 1'
#
loop_
_entity.id
_entity.type
_entity.pdbx_description
1 polymer ?
#
loop_
_entity_poly.entity_id
_entity_poly.type
_entity_poly.pdbx_seq_one_letter_code
_entity_poly.pdbx_strand_id
1 'polypeptide(L)'
;MFGFFLDDNVCGLCVLTIPVSFYKLLTLFLFVISQSGTVKVCEIADEVREALKKFRFRKHSNNAALVLKVEREKQLICVEDLHEDISLEDLRESLPGHQPRYVVYSYRMQHDDGRISFPLCFIYITPRDSQMELQVMYAGSKLALQKEADLTRVYEVRELEELTDEWLQEKLSK
;
A
#
# COMPACT_ATOMS: atom_id res chain seq x y z
N MET A 1 -65.15 -2.00 -7.41
CA MET A 1 -64.53 -2.48 -6.16
C MET A 1 -63.09 -2.84 -6.52
N PHE A 2 -62.02 -2.11 -6.27
CA PHE A 2 -61.66 -0.88 -5.54
C PHE A 2 -60.73 -0.10 -6.52
N GLY A 3 -60.81 1.21 -6.72
CA GLY A 3 -60.56 2.26 -5.74
C GLY A 3 -59.05 2.50 -5.60
N PHE A 4 -58.42 3.25 -6.50
CA PHE A 4 -57.06 3.78 -6.28
C PHE A 4 -57.18 5.15 -5.64
N PHE A 5 -56.75 5.22 -4.39
CA PHE A 5 -56.52 6.46 -3.65
C PHE A 5 -55.08 6.90 -3.95
N LEU A 6 -54.93 8.09 -4.53
CA LEU A 6 -53.70 8.86 -4.53
C LEU A 6 -53.71 9.70 -3.25
N ASP A 7 -52.65 9.64 -2.46
CA ASP A 7 -52.17 10.83 -1.74
C ASP A 7 -50.65 10.74 -1.55
N ASP A 8 -50.03 11.84 -1.91
CA ASP A 8 -48.61 12.11 -2.05
C ASP A 8 -47.85 12.13 -0.71
N ASN A 9 -46.77 11.34 -0.60
CA ASN A 9 -45.53 11.84 0.00
C ASN A 9 -44.30 10.99 -0.44
N VAL A 10 -43.66 11.42 -1.54
CA VAL A 10 -42.19 11.59 -1.75
C VAL A 10 -41.27 10.58 -1.02
N CYS A 11 -40.41 9.75 -1.63
CA CYS A 11 -39.54 9.98 -2.79
C CYS A 11 -38.97 8.65 -3.36
N GLY A 12 -39.20 8.41 -4.66
CA GLY A 12 -38.21 7.95 -5.64
C GLY A 12 -37.41 6.65 -5.43
N LEU A 13 -38.01 5.50 -5.74
CA LEU A 13 -37.28 4.37 -6.35
C LEU A 13 -37.82 4.16 -7.76
N CYS A 14 -37.14 4.72 -8.76
CA CYS A 14 -37.37 4.34 -10.16
C CYS A 14 -36.90 2.89 -10.34
N VAL A 15 -37.85 1.96 -10.36
CA VAL A 15 -37.63 0.57 -10.77
C VAL A 15 -37.55 0.55 -12.29
N LEU A 16 -36.34 0.66 -12.84
CA LEU A 16 -36.09 0.31 -14.22
C LEU A 16 -36.02 -1.21 -14.33
N THR A 17 -37.09 -1.81 -14.84
CA THR A 17 -37.12 -3.18 -15.35
C THR A 17 -36.18 -3.32 -16.54
N ILE A 18 -35.02 -3.95 -16.33
CA ILE A 18 -34.07 -4.33 -17.37
C ILE A 18 -34.31 -5.82 -17.73
N PRO A 19 -34.40 -6.19 -19.02
CA PRO A 19 -34.78 -7.54 -19.48
C PRO A 19 -33.80 -8.66 -19.09
N VAL A 20 -34.37 -9.85 -18.89
CA VAL A 20 -33.83 -11.04 -18.19
C VAL A 20 -32.76 -11.87 -18.95
N SER A 21 -32.08 -11.30 -19.96
CA SER A 21 -31.14 -12.05 -20.82
C SER A 21 -29.65 -11.79 -20.58
N PHE A 22 -29.26 -11.13 -19.49
CA PHE A 22 -27.84 -10.78 -19.24
C PHE A 22 -27.24 -11.31 -17.91
N TYR A 23 -28.00 -12.05 -17.12
CA TYR A 23 -27.56 -12.46 -15.76
C TYR A 23 -26.75 -13.77 -15.69
N LYS A 24 -26.44 -14.42 -16.82
CA LYS A 24 -25.65 -15.67 -16.84
C LYS A 24 -24.13 -15.48 -16.92
N LEU A 25 -23.64 -14.23 -16.88
CA LEU A 25 -22.21 -13.92 -16.79
C LEU A 25 -21.81 -13.26 -15.46
N LEU A 26 -22.70 -13.26 -14.46
CA LEU A 26 -22.48 -12.54 -13.19
C LEU A 26 -22.12 -13.45 -11.99
N THR A 27 -22.06 -14.77 -12.15
CA THR A 27 -21.86 -15.69 -11.00
C THR A 27 -20.48 -16.35 -10.92
N LEU A 28 -19.51 -15.94 -11.75
CA LEU A 28 -18.12 -16.42 -11.67
C LEU A 28 -17.09 -15.32 -11.33
N PHE A 29 -17.55 -14.14 -10.90
CA PHE A 29 -16.71 -13.02 -10.45
C PHE A 29 -17.00 -12.57 -9.01
N LEU A 30 -17.57 -13.47 -8.20
CA LEU A 30 -17.79 -13.27 -6.76
C LEU A 30 -17.07 -14.33 -5.90
N PHE A 31 -16.20 -15.12 -6.52
CA PHE A 31 -15.42 -16.15 -5.84
C PHE A 31 -13.95 -15.73 -5.87
N VAL A 32 -13.56 -14.79 -5.01
CA VAL A 32 -12.24 -14.67 -4.37
C VAL A 32 -12.32 -13.54 -3.34
N ILE A 33 -12.62 -13.99 -2.11
CA ILE A 33 -12.10 -13.48 -0.84
C ILE A 33 -12.77 -12.21 -0.25
N SER A 34 -13.92 -12.44 0.40
CA SER A 34 -14.18 -11.82 1.70
C SER A 34 -13.41 -12.65 2.76
N GLN A 35 -12.20 -12.22 3.14
CA GLN A 35 -11.63 -12.60 4.44
C GLN A 35 -12.01 -11.51 5.43
N SER A 36 -13.19 -11.64 6.05
CA SER A 36 -13.49 -10.92 7.28
C SER A 36 -12.77 -11.59 8.46
N GLY A 37 -11.44 -11.56 8.42
CA GLY A 37 -10.63 -11.69 9.63
C GLY A 37 -10.55 -10.30 10.27
N THR A 38 -10.74 -10.21 11.58
CA THR A 38 -10.44 -8.99 12.35
C THR A 38 -8.97 -8.68 12.15
N VAL A 39 -8.65 -7.83 11.18
CA VAL A 39 -7.26 -7.51 10.88
C VAL A 39 -6.74 -6.68 12.05
N LYS A 40 -5.79 -7.24 12.81
CA LYS A 40 -5.16 -6.51 13.91
C LYS A 40 -4.37 -5.36 13.33
N VAL A 41 -4.92 -4.16 13.43
CA VAL A 41 -4.26 -2.91 13.03
C VAL A 41 -3.30 -2.54 14.14
N CYS A 42 -2.02 -2.44 13.81
CA CYS A 42 -1.00 -1.95 14.73
C CYS A 42 -1.04 -0.43 14.80
N GLU A 43 -0.73 0.12 15.97
CA GLU A 43 -0.62 1.55 16.15
C GLU A 43 0.72 2.05 15.57
N ILE A 44 0.74 3.30 15.09
CA ILE A 44 1.95 3.90 14.50
C ILE A 44 2.64 4.70 15.60
N ALA A 45 3.87 4.33 15.96
CA ALA A 45 4.64 5.08 16.95
C ALA A 45 4.91 6.52 16.49
N ASP A 46 4.95 7.46 17.43
CA ASP A 46 5.21 8.87 17.13
C ASP A 46 6.57 9.07 16.44
N GLU A 47 7.56 8.25 16.79
CA GLU A 47 8.88 8.22 16.15
C GLU A 47 8.79 7.96 14.64
N VAL A 48 7.88 7.08 14.20
CA VAL A 48 7.65 6.80 12.78
C VAL A 48 7.01 8.00 12.09
N ARG A 49 6.05 8.67 12.74
CA ARG A 49 5.42 9.89 12.19
C ARG A 49 6.44 11.00 12.02
N GLU A 50 7.33 11.18 13.00
CA GLU A 50 8.42 12.14 12.91
C GLU A 50 9.44 11.77 11.82
N ALA A 51 9.81 10.49 11.72
CA ALA A 51 10.73 10.01 10.70
C ALA A 51 10.16 10.20 9.29
N LEU A 52 8.87 9.88 9.06
CA LEU A 52 8.17 10.11 7.80
C LEU A 52 8.14 11.60 7.43
N LYS A 53 7.80 12.47 8.39
CA LYS A 53 7.83 13.92 8.19
C LYS A 53 9.23 14.41 7.84
N LYS A 54 10.26 14.02 8.61
CA LYS A 54 11.66 14.36 8.35
C LYS A 54 12.10 13.87 6.96
N PHE A 55 11.72 12.66 6.57
CA PHE A 55 12.05 12.08 5.28
C PHE A 55 11.39 12.81 4.11
N ARG A 56 10.14 13.27 4.29
CA ARG A 56 9.42 14.07 3.29
C ARG A 56 9.96 15.50 3.13
N PHE A 57 10.42 16.12 4.21
CA PHE A 57 11.00 17.48 4.19
C PHE A 57 12.51 17.50 3.95
N ARG A 58 13.15 16.33 3.85
CA ARG A 58 14.59 16.22 3.62
C ARG A 58 14.96 16.85 2.28
N LYS A 59 16.13 17.48 2.22
CA LYS A 59 16.71 17.91 0.94
C LYS A 59 17.18 16.66 0.20
N HIS A 60 16.48 16.30 -0.86
CA HIS A 60 16.82 15.16 -1.68
C HIS A 60 18.05 15.47 -2.54
N SER A 61 19.20 14.92 -2.17
CA SER A 61 20.42 14.96 -2.99
C SER A 61 20.74 13.58 -3.56
N ASN A 62 20.58 12.54 -2.73
CA ASN A 62 20.96 11.16 -3.01
C ASN A 62 19.76 10.24 -2.75
N ASN A 63 19.89 8.98 -3.17
CA ASN A 63 18.90 7.95 -2.85
C ASN A 63 18.83 7.73 -1.34
N ALA A 64 17.66 7.37 -0.84
CA ALA A 64 17.48 7.13 0.58
C ALA A 64 16.37 6.11 0.81
N ALA A 65 16.51 5.32 1.86
CA ALA A 65 15.51 4.34 2.26
C ALA A 65 15.21 4.47 3.75
N LEU A 66 13.93 4.48 4.10
CA LEU A 66 13.45 4.36 5.47
C LEU A 66 12.75 3.01 5.61
N VAL A 67 13.34 2.11 6.41
CA VAL A 67 12.79 0.78 6.68
C VAL A 67 12.00 0.83 7.98
N LEU A 68 10.76 0.33 7.91
CA LEU A 68 9.84 0.27 9.03
C LEU A 68 9.45 -1.19 9.28
N LYS A 69 9.38 -1.53 10.56
CA LYS A 69 8.98 -2.85 11.04
C LYS A 69 7.78 -2.75 11.98
N VAL A 70 7.01 -3.83 12.03
CA VAL A 70 5.96 -4.03 13.02
C VAL A 70 6.52 -4.88 14.15
N GLU A 71 6.45 -4.37 15.37
CA GLU A 71 6.77 -5.11 16.59
C GLU A 71 5.55 -5.90 17.04
N ARG A 72 5.66 -7.23 17.05
CA ARG A 72 4.53 -8.12 17.33
C ARG A 72 4.06 -8.02 18.78
N GLU A 73 5.01 -7.85 19.70
CA GLU A 73 4.76 -7.85 21.14
C GLU A 73 4.02 -6.60 21.59
N LYS A 74 4.34 -5.47 20.96
CA LYS A 74 3.76 -4.16 21.29
C LYS A 74 2.62 -3.76 20.36
N GLN A 75 2.39 -4.50 19.26
CA GLN A 75 1.44 -4.13 18.20
C GLN A 75 1.71 -2.70 17.68
N LEU A 76 2.98 -2.33 17.56
CA LEU A 76 3.42 -0.98 17.19
C LEU A 76 4.33 -1.02 15.96
N ILE A 77 4.16 -0.06 15.06
CA ILE A 77 5.09 0.18 13.95
C ILE A 77 6.23 1.04 14.46
N CYS A 78 7.46 0.58 14.25
CA CYS A 78 8.69 1.26 14.65
C CYS A 78 9.61 1.46 13.43
N VAL A 79 10.49 2.46 13.52
CA VAL A 79 11.60 2.60 12.58
C VAL A 79 12.61 1.50 12.87
N GLU A 80 13.03 0.78 11.84
CA GLU A 80 14.11 -0.20 11.95
C GLU A 80 15.43 0.45 11.60
N ASP A 81 15.55 0.91 10.35
CA ASP A 81 16.77 1.50 9.81
C ASP A 81 16.46 2.67 8.87
N LEU A 82 17.38 3.62 8.82
CA LEU A 82 17.38 4.72 7.87
C LEU A 82 18.71 4.69 7.11
N HIS A 83 18.63 4.42 5.82
CA HIS A 83 19.78 4.38 4.93
C HIS A 83 19.84 5.68 4.12
N GLU A 84 21.01 6.31 4.16
CA GLU A 84 21.34 7.44 3.30
C GLU A 84 22.31 6.97 2.22
N ASP A 85 22.06 7.38 0.98
CA ASP A 85 22.91 7.06 -0.19
C ASP A 85 23.03 5.55 -0.46
N ILE A 86 21.88 4.87 -0.54
CA ILE A 86 21.78 3.44 -0.81
C ILE A 86 21.20 3.17 -2.20
N SER A 87 21.75 2.19 -2.92
CA SER A 87 21.16 1.68 -4.16
C SER A 87 20.01 0.70 -3.86
N LEU A 88 19.16 0.38 -4.84
CA LEU A 88 18.12 -0.63 -4.63
C LEU A 88 18.71 -2.03 -4.41
N GLU A 89 19.84 -2.33 -5.05
CA GLU A 89 20.56 -3.60 -4.90
C GLU A 89 21.09 -3.78 -3.48
N ASP A 90 21.76 -2.76 -2.93
CA ASP A 90 22.25 -2.77 -1.56
C ASP A 90 21.08 -2.83 -0.55
N LEU A 91 20.00 -2.10 -0.84
CA LEU A 91 18.79 -2.13 -0.02
C LEU A 91 18.18 -3.54 0.01
N ARG A 92 18.12 -4.23 -1.14
CA ARG A 92 17.66 -5.61 -1.23
C ARG A 92 18.50 -6.54 -0.35
N GLU A 93 19.82 -6.38 -0.33
CA GLU A 93 20.72 -7.19 0.50
C GLU A 93 20.59 -6.89 2.00
N SER A 94 20.28 -5.64 2.36
CA SER A 94 20.02 -5.25 3.75
C SER A 94 18.70 -5.81 4.30
N LEU A 95 17.74 -6.13 3.43
CA LEU A 95 16.40 -6.52 3.82
C LEU A 95 16.27 -8.03 4.11
N PRO A 96 15.52 -8.43 5.14
CA PRO A 96 15.33 -9.83 5.47
C PRO A 96 14.37 -10.52 4.47
N GLY A 97 14.85 -11.53 3.74
CA GLY A 97 14.02 -12.31 2.80
C GLY A 97 12.94 -13.21 3.40
N HIS A 98 12.83 -13.27 4.73
CA HIS A 98 11.90 -14.16 5.45
C HIS A 98 10.85 -13.39 6.26
N GLN A 99 10.89 -12.06 6.28
CA GLN A 99 9.96 -11.22 7.03
C GLN A 99 9.42 -10.08 6.16
N PRO A 100 8.14 -9.72 6.30
CA PRO A 100 7.62 -8.55 5.63
C PRO A 100 8.20 -7.26 6.25
N ARG A 101 8.39 -6.25 5.40
CA ARG A 101 8.87 -4.92 5.78
C ARG A 101 8.19 -3.84 4.97
N TYR A 102 8.03 -2.66 5.55
CA TYR A 102 7.67 -1.48 4.79
C TYR A 102 8.91 -0.65 4.54
N VAL A 103 9.03 -0.16 3.31
CA VAL A 103 10.16 0.64 2.88
C VAL A 103 9.63 1.90 2.24
N VAL A 104 10.04 3.05 2.74
CA VAL A 104 9.84 4.33 2.05
C VAL A 104 11.14 4.68 1.34
N TYR A 105 11.11 4.62 0.02
CA TYR A 105 12.28 4.82 -0.81
C TYR A 105 12.18 6.14 -1.58
N SER A 106 13.24 6.94 -1.51
CA SER A 106 13.43 8.14 -2.30
C SER A 106 14.40 7.81 -3.42
N TYR A 107 13.89 7.79 -4.65
CA TYR A 107 14.69 7.46 -5.82
C TYR A 107 15.09 8.72 -6.58
N ARG A 108 16.39 8.90 -6.85
CA ARG A 108 16.89 9.98 -7.70
C ARG A 108 16.71 9.59 -9.16
N MET A 109 15.60 10.03 -9.75
CA MET A 109 15.32 9.81 -11.16
C MET A 109 15.76 11.01 -11.98
N GLN A 110 16.67 10.77 -12.93
CA GLN A 110 17.05 11.74 -13.94
C GLN A 110 16.19 11.50 -15.18
N HIS A 111 15.46 12.53 -15.61
CA HIS A 111 14.67 12.49 -16.83
C HIS A 111 15.52 12.87 -18.03
N ASP A 112 15.11 12.43 -19.22
CA ASP A 112 15.79 12.75 -20.48
C ASP A 112 15.85 14.26 -20.77
N ASP A 113 14.93 15.05 -20.21
CA ASP A 113 14.90 16.52 -20.26
C ASP A 113 15.94 17.19 -19.33
N GLY A 114 16.84 16.41 -18.70
CA GLY A 114 17.87 16.89 -17.78
C GLY A 114 17.37 17.27 -16.39
N ARG A 115 16.07 17.14 -16.12
CA ARG A 115 15.47 17.39 -14.80
C ARG A 115 15.73 16.22 -13.87
N ILE A 116 16.10 16.53 -12.64
CA ILE A 116 16.24 15.54 -11.57
C ILE A 116 14.99 15.63 -10.69
N SER A 117 14.33 14.51 -10.50
CA SER A 117 13.18 14.37 -9.62
C SER A 117 13.47 13.35 -8.54
N PHE A 118 12.84 13.51 -7.39
CA PHE A 118 12.98 12.60 -6.25
C PHE A 118 11.62 12.06 -5.84
N PRO A 119 11.01 11.17 -6.66
CA PRO A 119 9.77 10.51 -6.27
C PRO A 119 9.96 9.71 -4.97
N LEU A 120 9.07 9.95 -4.01
CA LEU A 120 8.93 9.12 -2.82
C LEU A 120 7.96 7.98 -3.11
N CYS A 121 8.39 6.76 -2.83
CA CYS A 121 7.64 5.54 -3.06
C CYS A 121 7.49 4.78 -1.75
N PHE A 122 6.29 4.30 -1.47
CA PHE A 122 6.04 3.33 -0.42
C PHE A 122 6.07 1.93 -1.04
N ILE A 123 7.00 1.10 -0.59
CA ILE A 123 7.19 -0.26 -1.06
C ILE A 123 6.86 -1.19 0.10
N TYR A 124 5.86 -2.04 -0.12
CA TYR A 124 5.47 -3.07 0.82
C TYR A 124 6.02 -4.41 0.36
N ILE A 125 6.94 -4.97 1.15
CA ILE A 125 7.63 -6.20 0.81
C ILE A 125 6.99 -7.35 1.60
N THR A 126 6.53 -8.37 0.89
CA THR A 126 5.83 -9.54 1.44
C THR A 126 6.42 -10.83 0.90
N PRO A 127 7.57 -11.28 1.43
CA PRO A 127 8.15 -12.54 0.99
C PRO A 127 7.19 -13.70 1.28
N ARG A 128 7.15 -14.68 0.37
CA ARG A 128 6.26 -15.85 0.47
C ARG A 128 6.59 -16.72 1.69
N ASP A 129 7.84 -16.71 2.12
CA ASP A 129 8.35 -17.55 3.21
C ASP A 129 8.08 -16.97 4.62
N SER A 130 7.42 -15.81 4.72
CA SER A 130 7.10 -15.22 6.02
C SER A 130 5.90 -15.88 6.70
N GLN A 131 5.89 -15.83 8.04
CA GLN A 131 4.80 -16.34 8.86
C GLN A 131 3.46 -15.67 8.51
N MET A 132 2.41 -16.47 8.30
CA MET A 132 1.04 -16.00 7.98
C MET A 132 0.54 -14.94 8.95
N GLU A 133 0.79 -15.10 10.25
CA GLU A 133 0.40 -14.15 11.28
C GLU A 133 1.00 -12.76 11.04
N LEU A 134 2.30 -12.69 10.69
CA LEU A 134 2.96 -11.42 10.36
C LEU A 134 2.40 -10.83 9.07
N GLN A 135 2.18 -11.63 8.03
CA GLN A 135 1.59 -11.14 6.78
C GLN A 135 0.22 -10.49 7.01
N VAL A 136 -0.62 -11.09 7.86
CA VAL A 136 -1.93 -10.53 8.21
C VAL A 136 -1.80 -9.22 9.00
N MET A 137 -0.88 -9.15 9.98
CA MET A 137 -0.62 -7.93 10.74
C MET A 137 -0.13 -6.77 9.86
N TYR A 138 0.82 -7.04 8.96
CA TYR A 138 1.32 -6.04 8.02
C TYR A 138 0.25 -5.67 6.97
N ALA A 139 -0.55 -6.61 6.48
CA ALA A 139 -1.63 -6.29 5.55
C ALA A 139 -2.68 -5.36 6.20
N GLY A 140 -3.02 -5.57 7.47
CA GLY A 140 -3.95 -4.72 8.21
C GLY A 140 -3.44 -3.33 8.50
N SER A 141 -2.16 -3.23 8.81
CA SER A 141 -1.53 -1.97 9.21
C SER A 141 -1.09 -1.12 8.01
N LYS A 142 -1.00 -1.73 6.81
CA LYS A 142 -0.62 -1.05 5.54
C LYS A 142 -1.48 0.18 5.27
N LEU A 143 -2.81 0.04 5.37
CA LEU A 143 -3.72 1.15 5.05
C LEU A 143 -3.60 2.31 6.06
N ALA A 144 -3.38 1.99 7.33
CA ALA A 144 -3.16 3.01 8.37
C ALA A 144 -1.86 3.77 8.11
N LEU A 145 -0.77 3.03 7.82
CA LEU A 145 0.53 3.63 7.54
C LEU A 145 0.53 4.43 6.22
N GLN A 146 -0.16 3.95 5.19
CA GLN A 146 -0.31 4.67 3.92
C GLN A 146 -1.04 6.00 4.11
N LYS A 147 -2.12 6.02 4.91
CA LYS A 147 -2.85 7.26 5.24
C LYS A 147 -1.97 8.24 6.01
N GLU A 148 -1.16 7.74 6.93
CA GLU A 148 -0.25 8.59 7.72
C GLU A 148 0.92 9.14 6.88
N ALA A 149 1.46 8.32 5.97
CA ALA A 149 2.58 8.70 5.12
C ALA A 149 2.16 9.65 3.97
N ASP A 150 0.86 9.69 3.63
CA ASP A 150 0.31 10.51 2.53
C ASP A 150 1.10 10.32 1.21
N LEU A 151 1.49 9.06 0.95
CA LEU A 151 2.25 8.69 -0.25
C LEU A 151 1.30 8.18 -1.33
N THR A 152 1.32 8.85 -2.48
CA THR A 152 0.50 8.49 -3.63
C THR A 152 1.00 7.21 -4.32
N ARG A 153 2.33 7.00 -4.31
CA ARG A 153 2.97 5.87 -4.99
C ARG A 153 3.17 4.73 -4.01
N VAL A 154 2.31 3.73 -4.11
CA VAL A 154 2.33 2.54 -3.26
C VAL A 154 2.50 1.31 -4.14
N TYR A 155 3.57 0.57 -3.88
CA TYR A 155 3.91 -0.65 -4.58
C TYR A 155 3.99 -1.82 -3.60
N GLU A 156 3.67 -3.02 -4.10
CA GLU A 156 3.75 -4.25 -3.34
C GLU A 156 4.64 -5.22 -4.11
N VAL A 157 5.60 -5.81 -3.40
CA VAL A 157 6.62 -6.70 -3.95
C VAL A 157 6.62 -7.99 -3.14
N ARG A 158 6.44 -9.12 -3.82
CA ARG A 158 6.39 -10.44 -3.17
C ARG A 158 7.72 -11.18 -3.18
N GLU A 159 8.59 -10.80 -4.11
CA GLU A 159 9.90 -11.41 -4.33
C GLU A 159 10.94 -10.30 -4.29
N LEU A 160 11.94 -10.45 -3.41
CA LEU A 160 13.00 -9.45 -3.28
C LEU A 160 13.80 -9.31 -4.58
N GLU A 161 13.87 -10.35 -5.41
CA GLU A 161 14.53 -10.27 -6.72
C GLU A 161 13.85 -9.31 -7.70
N GLU A 162 12.54 -9.04 -7.53
CA GLU A 162 11.81 -8.08 -8.37
C GLU A 162 12.15 -6.63 -8.03
N LEU A 163 12.76 -6.37 -6.87
CA LEU A 163 13.11 -5.03 -6.41
C LEU A 163 14.39 -4.54 -7.11
N THR A 164 14.26 -4.14 -8.38
CA THR A 164 15.36 -3.58 -9.18
C THR A 164 15.08 -2.13 -9.62
N ASP A 165 16.13 -1.43 -10.05
CA ASP A 165 16.03 -0.07 -10.58
C ASP A 165 15.13 0.00 -11.82
N GLU A 166 15.22 -0.97 -12.72
CA GLU A 166 14.39 -1.02 -13.93
C GLU A 166 12.91 -1.18 -13.57
N TRP A 167 12.60 -2.06 -12.62
CA TRP A 167 11.25 -2.27 -12.14
C TRP A 167 10.68 -0.97 -11.54
N LEU A 168 11.46 -0.29 -10.70
CA LEU A 168 10.99 0.95 -10.07
C LEU A 168 10.78 2.06 -11.11
N GLN A 169 11.70 2.20 -12.07
CA GLN A 169 11.56 3.17 -13.18
C GLN A 169 10.32 2.89 -14.03
N GLU A 170 10.02 1.62 -14.33
CA GLU A 170 8.80 1.24 -15.07
C GLU A 170 7.53 1.62 -14.28
N LYS A 171 7.55 1.44 -12.96
CA LYS A 171 6.43 1.83 -12.09
C LYS A 171 6.27 3.34 -11.91
N LEU A 172 7.36 4.10 -12.04
CA LEU A 172 7.39 5.55 -11.90
C LEU A 172 7.04 6.30 -13.19
N SER A 173 7.29 5.67 -14.33
CA SER A 173 6.97 6.20 -15.67
C SER A 173 5.51 5.98 -16.07
N LYS A 174 4.78 5.12 -15.35
CA LYS A 174 3.33 4.91 -15.46
C LYS A 174 2.54 5.90 -14.60
#